data_AF-A0A838UH37-F1
#
_entry.id   AF-A0A838UH37-F1
#
_cell.length_a   1.000
_cell.length_b   1.000
_cell.length_c   1.000
_cell.angle_alpha   90.00
_cell.angle_beta   90.00
_cell.angle_gamma   90.00
#
_symmetry.space_group_name_H-M   'P 1'
#
loop_
_entity.id
_entity.type
_entity.pdbx_description
1 polymer ?
#
loop_
_entity_poly.entity_id
_entity_poly.type
_entity_poly.pdbx_seq_one_letter_code
_entity_poly.pdbx_strand_id
1 'polypeptide(L)'
;MVLLSVYDFGSRLLDAVGHAFDVLLGFLPSLIGALLLIMVGWIVAGIVGGVVQRLLRAVHFDRLTQQAGIDTLAARFDLPSNGEALLAGLAKWFIRLIFLIAAFNALQIPAVSNVLDAILLFLPSLLVALLILVIGAALARVARDAVQGTMGAANGRFLGLLAQYGIIALAVTIALEQIGIGVAIITILFGAVMLALSLGTGLAFGLGGRDTAKQLVDGWYQQLQKTPPPPSVPTHPVRPPPVPPTRTIPAPDGTPQE
;
A
#
# COMPACT_ATOMS: atom_id res chain seq x y z
N MET A 1 22.70 -23.72 -56.67
CA MET A 1 22.23 -23.49 -55.29
C MET A 1 23.12 -22.51 -54.51
N VAL A 2 24.45 -22.64 -54.52
CA VAL A 2 25.38 -21.72 -53.79
C VAL A 2 25.35 -20.27 -54.30
N LEU A 3 25.26 -20.04 -55.62
CA LEU A 3 25.22 -18.69 -56.20
C LEU A 3 23.96 -17.88 -55.82
N LEU A 4 22.85 -18.56 -55.49
CA LEU A 4 21.62 -17.91 -55.01
C LEU A 4 21.74 -17.46 -53.55
N SER A 5 22.58 -18.14 -52.75
CA SER A 5 22.85 -17.79 -51.35
C SER A 5 23.73 -16.54 -51.20
N VAL A 6 24.73 -16.39 -52.09
CA VAL A 6 25.63 -15.21 -52.07
C VAL A 6 24.89 -13.92 -52.43
N TYR A 7 23.94 -13.99 -53.37
CA TYR A 7 23.11 -12.85 -53.75
C TYR A 7 22.16 -12.42 -52.62
N ASP A 8 21.56 -13.39 -51.92
CA ASP A 8 20.69 -13.18 -50.77
C ASP A 8 21.42 -12.60 -49.54
N PHE A 9 22.70 -12.93 -49.35
CA PHE A 9 23.53 -12.28 -48.33
C PHE A 9 23.77 -10.79 -48.63
N GLY A 10 24.06 -10.45 -49.89
CA GLY A 10 24.26 -9.07 -50.32
C GLY A 10 23.02 -8.20 -50.15
N SER A 11 21.85 -8.71 -50.54
CA SER A 11 20.57 -7.99 -50.34
C SER A 11 20.25 -7.82 -48.86
N ARG A 12 20.42 -8.86 -48.03
CA ARG A 12 20.18 -8.75 -46.58
C ARG A 12 21.10 -7.77 -45.89
N LEU A 13 22.36 -7.67 -46.33
CA LEU A 13 23.31 -6.70 -45.79
C LEU A 13 22.91 -5.26 -46.17
N LEU A 14 22.51 -5.05 -47.42
CA LEU A 14 22.02 -3.75 -47.88
C LEU A 14 20.70 -3.37 -47.19
N ASP A 15 19.79 -4.32 -46.99
CA ASP A 15 18.54 -4.11 -46.25
C ASP A 15 18.83 -3.78 -44.78
N ALA A 16 19.77 -4.47 -44.14
CA ALA A 16 20.17 -4.19 -42.76
C ALA A 16 20.81 -2.80 -42.61
N VAL A 17 21.65 -2.39 -43.57
CA VAL A 17 22.26 -1.04 -43.58
C VAL A 17 21.21 0.03 -43.86
N GLY A 18 20.33 -0.19 -44.84
CA GLY A 18 19.21 0.71 -45.14
C GLY A 18 18.30 0.90 -43.94
N HIS A 19 17.94 -0.20 -43.27
CA HIS A 19 17.15 -0.17 -42.06
C HIS A 19 17.85 0.57 -40.91
N ALA A 20 19.16 0.39 -40.72
CA ALA A 20 19.93 1.13 -39.74
C ALA A 20 19.95 2.64 -40.03
N PHE A 21 20.03 3.04 -41.30
CA PHE A 21 19.91 4.44 -41.73
C PHE A 21 18.51 5.01 -41.47
N ASP A 22 17.45 4.25 -41.75
CA ASP A 22 16.06 4.68 -41.47
C ASP A 22 15.84 4.89 -39.98
N VAL A 23 16.37 4.02 -39.13
CA VAL A 23 16.34 4.19 -37.66
C VAL A 23 17.09 5.44 -37.23
N LEU A 24 18.28 5.71 -37.79
CA LEU A 24 19.05 6.92 -37.48
C LEU A 24 18.34 8.20 -37.92
N LEU A 25 17.74 8.21 -39.11
CA LEU A 25 16.97 9.35 -39.62
C LEU A 25 15.68 9.56 -38.82
N GLY A 26 15.03 8.49 -38.39
CA GLY A 26 13.87 8.54 -37.48
C GLY A 26 14.21 9.04 -36.06
N PHE A 27 15.47 8.87 -35.63
CA PHE A 27 15.96 9.35 -34.33
C PHE A 27 16.25 10.86 -34.30
N LEU A 28 16.52 11.49 -35.45
CA LEU A 28 16.81 12.93 -35.50
C LEU A 28 15.64 13.81 -35.01
N PRO A 29 14.39 13.62 -35.50
CA PRO A 29 13.24 14.38 -35.03
C PRO A 29 12.96 14.17 -33.53
N SER A 30 13.07 12.94 -33.03
CA SER A 30 12.85 12.64 -31.61
C SER A 30 13.94 13.25 -30.73
N LEU A 31 15.19 13.28 -31.20
CA LEU A 31 16.29 13.95 -30.51
C LEU A 31 16.04 15.47 -30.36
N ILE A 32 15.56 16.12 -31.41
CA ILE A 32 15.18 17.54 -31.34
C ILE A 32 14.04 17.74 -30.34
N GLY A 33 13.02 16.88 -30.38
CA GLY A 33 11.91 16.91 -29.42
C GLY A 33 12.38 16.75 -27.97
N ALA A 34 13.29 15.80 -27.71
CA ALA A 34 13.87 15.58 -26.39
C ALA A 34 14.70 16.77 -25.89
N LEU A 35 15.51 17.38 -26.75
CA LEU A 35 16.28 18.59 -26.43
C LEU A 35 15.35 19.77 -26.09
N LEU A 36 14.27 19.96 -26.86
CA LEU A 36 13.26 20.97 -26.57
C LEU A 36 12.60 20.74 -25.21
N LEU A 37 12.24 19.49 -24.88
CA LEU A 37 11.67 19.13 -23.58
C LEU A 37 12.62 19.44 -22.42
N ILE A 38 13.91 19.12 -22.56
CA ILE A 38 14.93 19.43 -21.54
C ILE A 38 15.05 20.95 -21.36
N MET A 39 15.09 21.70 -22.47
CA MET A 39 15.20 23.16 -22.44
C MET A 39 14.00 23.80 -21.74
N VAL A 40 12.78 23.38 -22.09
CA VAL A 40 11.55 23.83 -21.44
C VAL A 40 11.56 23.46 -19.95
N GLY A 41 11.96 22.23 -19.62
CA GLY A 41 12.02 21.76 -18.25
C GLY A 41 12.94 22.58 -17.35
N TRP A 42 14.07 23.05 -17.87
CA TRP A 42 14.99 23.91 -17.12
C TRP A 42 14.37 25.27 -16.78
N ILE A 43 13.63 25.86 -17.73
CA ILE A 43 12.92 27.13 -17.54
C ILE A 43 11.79 26.96 -16.52
N VAL A 44 10.94 25.95 -16.71
CA VAL A 44 9.80 25.65 -15.82
C VAL A 44 10.29 25.35 -14.40
N ALA A 45 11.34 24.54 -14.25
CA ALA A 45 11.94 24.26 -12.95
C ALA A 45 12.42 25.54 -12.25
N GLY A 46 13.07 26.46 -12.98
CA GLY A 46 13.50 27.74 -12.46
C GLY A 46 12.35 28.58 -11.90
N ILE A 47 11.26 28.67 -12.66
CA ILE A 47 10.05 29.45 -12.29
C ILE A 47 9.40 28.84 -11.04
N VAL A 48 9.05 27.55 -11.10
CA VAL A 48 8.34 26.88 -10.00
C VAL A 48 9.21 26.84 -8.75
N GLY A 49 10.50 26.55 -8.88
CA GLY A 49 11.42 26.59 -7.76
C GLY A 49 11.51 27.97 -7.10
N GLY A 50 11.42 29.04 -7.89
CA GLY A 50 11.32 30.41 -7.38
C GLY A 50 10.02 30.65 -6.59
N VAL A 51 8.89 30.14 -7.09
CA VAL A 51 7.58 30.22 -6.40
C VAL A 51 7.61 29.44 -5.09
N VAL A 52 8.07 28.19 -5.11
CA VAL A 52 8.21 27.34 -3.91
C VAL A 52 9.06 28.04 -2.86
N GLN A 53 10.22 28.59 -3.24
CA GLN A 53 11.09 29.31 -2.30
C GLN A 53 10.42 30.57 -1.70
N ARG A 54 9.53 31.25 -2.43
CA ARG A 54 8.77 32.39 -1.90
C ARG A 54 7.68 31.95 -0.94
N LEU A 55 6.98 30.87 -1.26
CA LEU A 55 5.94 30.30 -0.40
C LEU A 55 6.53 29.79 0.93
N LEU A 56 7.66 29.07 0.87
CA LEU A 56 8.31 28.54 2.09
C LEU A 56 8.80 29.65 3.02
N ARG A 57 9.33 30.75 2.46
CA ARG A 57 9.68 31.95 3.22
C ARG A 57 8.48 32.58 3.91
N ALA A 58 7.32 32.63 3.24
CA ALA A 58 6.11 33.20 3.81
C ALA A 58 5.60 32.39 5.04
N VAL A 59 5.87 31.08 5.08
CA VAL A 59 5.42 30.17 6.14
C VAL A 59 6.37 30.15 7.36
N HIS A 60 7.47 30.91 7.36
CA HIS A 60 8.47 30.94 8.45
C HIS A 60 9.05 29.55 8.80
N PHE A 61 9.34 28.75 7.77
CA PHE A 61 9.90 27.40 7.91
C PHE A 61 11.25 27.38 8.65
N ASP A 62 11.92 28.54 8.72
CA ASP A 62 13.16 28.79 9.44
C ASP A 62 13.10 28.36 10.93
N ARG A 63 11.97 28.61 11.63
CA ARG A 63 11.83 28.28 13.06
C ARG A 63 11.74 26.77 13.34
N LEU A 64 11.18 25.99 12.41
CA LEU A 64 11.05 24.54 12.53
C LEU A 64 12.38 23.83 12.25
N THR A 65 13.18 24.41 11.34
CA THR A 65 14.47 23.87 10.89
C THR A 65 15.54 23.98 11.99
N GLN A 66 15.56 25.10 12.71
CA GLN A 66 16.47 25.34 13.85
C GLN A 66 16.21 24.38 15.03
N GLN A 67 14.94 24.06 15.32
CA GLN A 67 14.58 23.12 16.38
C GLN A 67 14.86 21.65 16.01
N ALA A 68 14.93 21.34 14.72
CA ALA A 68 15.19 20.00 14.20
C ALA A 68 16.69 19.67 14.06
N GLY A 69 17.60 20.62 14.29
CA GLY A 69 19.05 20.40 14.23
C GLY A 69 19.62 20.17 12.83
N ILE A 70 18.85 20.52 11.79
CA ILE A 70 19.17 20.28 10.38
C ILE A 70 20.44 21.03 9.95
N ASP A 71 20.76 22.16 10.61
CA ASP A 71 21.95 22.97 10.35
C ASP A 71 23.27 22.21 10.57
N THR A 72 23.29 21.30 11.55
CA THR A 72 24.48 20.48 11.86
C THR A 72 24.72 19.35 10.85
N LEU A 73 23.65 18.86 10.22
CA LEU A 73 23.73 17.87 9.14
C LEU A 73 24.06 18.54 7.80
N ALA A 74 23.46 19.71 7.52
CA ALA A 74 23.69 20.46 6.28
C ALA A 74 25.17 20.88 6.13
N ALA A 75 25.79 21.34 7.22
CA ALA A 75 27.22 21.68 7.25
C ALA A 75 28.15 20.49 6.99
N ARG A 76 27.69 19.26 7.24
CA ARG A 76 28.48 18.03 7.02
C ARG A 76 28.45 17.55 5.57
N PHE A 77 27.47 17.98 4.78
CA PHE A 77 27.24 17.52 3.41
C PHE A 77 27.35 18.66 2.37
N ASP A 78 27.89 19.82 2.75
CA ASP A 78 28.00 21.04 1.92
C ASP A 78 26.66 21.46 1.29
N LEU A 79 25.57 21.19 2.02
CA LEU A 79 24.22 21.53 1.60
C LEU A 79 23.93 22.98 2.01
N PRO A 80 23.17 23.75 1.20
CA PRO A 80 22.81 25.11 1.57
C PRO A 80 22.10 25.11 2.92
N SER A 81 22.59 25.94 3.84
CA SER A 81 22.21 26.02 5.27
C SER A 81 20.76 26.42 5.56
N ASN A 82 19.95 26.61 4.53
CA ASN A 82 18.59 27.12 4.64
C ASN A 82 17.62 26.02 4.18
N GLY A 83 16.82 25.48 5.10
CA GLY A 83 15.85 24.40 4.78
C GLY A 83 14.91 24.74 3.62
N GLU A 84 14.59 26.02 3.45
CA GLU A 84 13.80 26.54 2.34
C GLU A 84 14.49 26.41 0.97
N ALA A 85 15.80 26.63 0.94
CA ALA A 85 16.61 26.50 -0.27
C ALA A 85 16.79 25.02 -0.65
N LEU A 86 16.86 24.13 0.35
CA LEU A 86 16.87 22.68 0.13
C LEU A 86 15.57 22.20 -0.50
N LEU A 87 14.42 22.57 0.05
CA LEU A 87 13.12 22.17 -0.51
C LEU A 87 12.87 22.79 -1.89
N ALA A 88 13.24 24.06 -2.09
CA ALA A 88 13.16 24.68 -3.42
C ALA A 88 14.13 24.02 -4.43
N GLY A 89 15.32 23.62 -3.99
CA GLY A 89 16.27 22.85 -4.79
C GLY A 89 15.72 21.48 -5.16
N LEU A 90 15.10 20.78 -4.21
CA LEU A 90 14.46 19.49 -4.43
C LEU A 90 13.29 19.60 -5.41
N ALA A 91 12.45 20.63 -5.30
CA ALA A 91 11.37 20.89 -6.25
C ALA A 91 11.90 21.16 -7.67
N LYS A 92 12.97 21.97 -7.80
CA LYS A 92 13.64 22.20 -9.10
C LYS A 92 14.15 20.89 -9.70
N TRP A 93 14.80 20.07 -8.87
CA TRP A 93 15.32 18.77 -9.29
C TRP A 93 14.20 17.82 -9.74
N PHE A 94 13.09 17.77 -9.00
CA PHE A 94 11.91 16.96 -9.34
C PHE A 94 11.32 17.33 -10.69
N ILE A 95 11.16 18.63 -10.94
CA ILE A 95 10.62 19.11 -12.21
C ILE A 95 11.57 18.77 -13.37
N ARG A 96 12.88 18.97 -13.19
CA ARG A 96 13.86 18.55 -14.20
C ARG A 96 13.78 17.05 -14.47
N LEU A 97 13.58 16.23 -13.44
CA LEU A 97 13.44 14.78 -13.60
C LEU A 97 12.18 14.41 -14.41
N ILE A 98 11.03 15.06 -14.15
CA ILE A 98 9.80 14.86 -14.95
C ILE A 98 10.05 15.16 -16.44
N PHE A 99 10.67 16.30 -16.75
CA PHE A 99 10.98 16.65 -18.13
C PHE A 99 12.05 15.74 -18.74
N LEU A 100 12.98 15.24 -17.93
CA LEU A 100 13.98 14.27 -18.37
C LEU A 100 13.33 12.92 -18.73
N ILE A 101 12.37 12.44 -17.94
CA ILE A 101 11.55 11.27 -18.27
C ILE A 101 10.81 11.50 -19.59
N ALA A 102 10.15 12.64 -19.73
CA ALA A 102 9.45 13.00 -20.96
C ALA A 102 10.40 13.02 -22.18
N ALA A 103 11.63 13.53 -22.00
CA ALA A 103 12.65 13.54 -23.05
C ALA A 103 13.08 12.12 -23.44
N PHE A 104 13.35 11.24 -22.48
CA PHE A 104 13.69 9.83 -22.76
C PHE A 104 12.52 9.04 -23.37
N ASN A 105 11.28 9.36 -22.98
CA ASN A 105 10.07 8.82 -23.61
C ASN A 105 9.96 9.29 -25.07
N ALA A 106 10.26 10.56 -25.36
CA ALA A 106 10.31 11.08 -26.73
C ALA A 106 11.39 10.39 -27.57
N LEU A 107 12.54 10.06 -26.96
CA LEU A 107 13.61 9.24 -27.59
C LEU A 107 13.24 7.76 -27.76
N GLN A 108 12.09 7.32 -27.24
CA GLN A 108 11.65 5.92 -27.23
C GLN A 108 12.66 4.96 -26.57
N ILE A 109 13.27 5.39 -25.46
CA ILE A 109 14.17 4.56 -24.65
C ILE A 109 13.47 4.17 -23.33
N PRO A 110 12.52 3.20 -23.36
CA PRO A 110 11.72 2.84 -22.19
C PRO A 110 12.56 2.32 -21.03
N ALA A 111 13.70 1.67 -21.31
CA ALA A 111 14.60 1.18 -20.26
C ALA A 111 15.08 2.30 -19.33
N VAL A 112 15.34 3.50 -19.88
CA VAL A 112 15.81 4.64 -19.10
C VAL A 112 14.61 5.30 -18.41
N SER A 113 13.54 5.63 -19.14
CA SER A 113 12.39 6.31 -18.53
C SER A 113 11.74 5.50 -17.41
N ASN A 114 11.64 4.17 -17.54
CA ASN A 114 11.10 3.30 -16.48
C ASN A 114 11.93 3.37 -15.18
N VAL A 115 13.26 3.43 -15.29
CA VAL A 115 14.13 3.58 -14.11
C VAL A 115 13.94 4.96 -13.49
N LEU A 116 13.85 6.01 -14.31
CA LEU A 116 13.61 7.37 -13.83
C LEU A 116 12.22 7.51 -13.19
N ASP A 117 11.19 6.84 -13.71
CA ASP A 117 9.86 6.78 -13.13
C ASP A 117 9.87 6.11 -11.76
N ALA A 118 10.61 4.99 -11.61
CA ALA A 118 10.79 4.36 -10.30
C ALA A 118 11.47 5.30 -9.29
N ILE A 119 12.49 6.06 -9.72
CA ILE A 119 13.15 7.08 -8.88
C ILE A 119 12.17 8.22 -8.53
N LEU A 120 11.35 8.66 -9.49
CA LEU A 120 10.36 9.71 -9.26
C LEU A 120 9.32 9.28 -8.23
N LEU A 121 8.82 8.04 -8.32
CA LEU A 121 7.83 7.47 -7.38
C LEU A 121 8.42 7.20 -5.99
N PHE A 122 9.73 6.95 -5.90
CA PHE A 122 10.44 6.79 -4.62
C PHE A 122 10.55 8.10 -3.83
N LEU A 123 10.57 9.25 -4.51
CA LEU A 123 10.79 10.54 -3.84
C LEU A 123 9.64 10.99 -2.91
N PRO A 124 8.35 10.93 -3.33
CA PRO A 124 7.23 11.26 -2.45
C PRO A 124 7.21 10.40 -1.19
N SER A 125 7.48 9.10 -1.32
CA SER A 125 7.48 8.19 -0.18
C SER A 125 8.66 8.46 0.77
N LEU A 126 9.83 8.81 0.23
CA LEU A 126 10.98 9.28 1.02
C LEU A 126 10.64 10.54 1.84
N LEU A 127 9.92 11.50 1.25
CA LEU A 127 9.47 12.70 1.98
C LEU A 127 8.51 12.36 3.12
N VAL A 128 7.56 11.46 2.89
CA VAL A 128 6.64 10.99 3.94
C VAL A 128 7.39 10.25 5.04
N ALA A 129 8.34 9.38 4.70
CA ALA A 129 9.18 8.69 5.67
C ALA A 129 9.98 9.67 6.54
N LEU A 130 10.59 10.69 5.93
CA LEU A 130 11.30 11.75 6.65
C LEU A 130 10.36 12.51 7.60
N LEU A 131 9.15 12.85 7.14
CA LEU A 131 8.14 13.52 7.95
C LEU A 131 7.75 12.67 9.17
N ILE A 132 7.53 11.37 8.98
CA ILE A 132 7.21 10.43 10.05
C ILE A 132 8.34 10.35 11.07
N LEU A 133 9.60 10.33 10.64
CA LEU A 133 10.75 10.35 11.55
C LEU A 133 10.80 11.63 12.37
N VAL A 134 10.58 12.79 11.76
CA VAL A 134 10.56 14.09 12.46
C VAL A 134 9.46 14.13 13.52
N ILE A 135 8.24 13.74 13.14
CA ILE A 135 7.08 13.70 14.04
C ILE A 135 7.29 12.66 15.14
N GLY A 136 7.74 11.46 14.79
CA GLY A 136 8.01 10.38 15.72
C GLY A 136 9.09 10.74 16.74
N ALA A 137 10.16 11.40 16.32
CA ALA A 137 11.19 11.91 17.21
C ALA A 137 10.65 13.00 18.16
N ALA A 138 9.76 13.88 17.68
CA ALA A 138 9.09 14.87 18.53
C ALA A 138 8.18 14.21 19.58
N LEU A 139 7.36 13.24 19.17
CA LEU A 139 6.49 12.48 20.07
C LEU A 139 7.30 11.67 21.09
N ALA A 140 8.42 11.08 20.68
CA ALA A 140 9.30 10.33 21.57
C ALA A 140 9.88 11.19 22.70
N ARG A 141 10.21 12.47 22.41
CA ARG A 141 10.66 13.44 23.43
C ARG A 141 9.53 13.76 24.41
N VAL A 142 8.34 14.08 23.91
CA VAL A 142 7.18 14.38 24.76
C VAL A 142 6.83 13.19 25.67
N ALA A 143 6.85 11.97 25.13
CA ALA A 143 6.59 10.77 25.91
C ALA A 143 7.65 10.54 27.00
N ARG A 144 8.93 10.77 26.68
CA ARG A 144 10.01 10.69 27.66
C ARG A 144 9.80 11.68 28.81
N ASP A 145 9.47 12.92 28.49
CA ASP A 145 9.29 13.99 29.47
C ASP A 145 8.05 13.72 30.35
N ALA A 146 6.96 13.21 29.76
CA ALA A 146 5.76 12.81 30.48
C ALA A 146 6.03 11.66 31.47
N VAL A 147 6.81 10.65 31.07
CA VAL A 147 7.19 9.53 31.95
C VAL A 147 8.15 9.99 33.05
N GLN A 148 9.09 10.88 32.74
CA GLN A 148 10.03 11.45 33.72
C GLN A 148 9.36 12.41 34.71
N GLY A 149 8.31 13.12 34.28
CA GLY A 149 7.56 14.03 35.15
C GLY A 149 6.62 13.33 36.13
N THR A 150 6.21 12.09 35.82
CA THR A 150 5.26 11.31 36.66
C THR A 150 5.96 10.33 37.59
N MET A 151 7.16 9.85 37.22
CA MET A 151 7.93 8.90 38.02
C MET A 151 9.19 9.57 38.58
N GLY A 152 9.42 9.46 39.89
CA GLY A 152 10.56 10.09 40.56
C GLY A 152 11.93 9.84 39.89
N ALA A 153 12.87 10.76 40.10
CA ALA A 153 14.09 10.93 39.31
C ALA A 153 14.93 9.65 39.04
N ALA A 154 14.90 8.67 39.94
CA ALA A 154 15.64 7.41 39.80
C ALA A 154 15.03 6.44 38.77
N ASN A 155 13.71 6.20 38.81
CA ASN A 155 13.05 5.24 37.92
C ASN A 155 12.49 5.90 36.63
N GLY A 156 12.09 7.18 36.71
CA GLY A 156 11.54 7.90 35.56
C GLY A 156 12.53 8.03 34.40
N ARG A 157 13.84 8.12 34.69
CA ARG A 157 14.86 8.26 33.65
C ARG A 157 14.98 7.00 32.78
N PHE A 158 15.00 5.81 33.38
CA PHE A 158 15.09 4.55 32.64
C PHE A 158 13.81 4.28 31.84
N LEU A 159 12.63 4.41 32.45
CA LEU A 159 11.36 4.18 31.75
C LEU A 159 11.12 5.21 30.65
N GLY A 160 11.49 6.47 30.89
CA GLY A 160 11.39 7.52 29.86
C GLY A 160 12.31 7.26 28.66
N LEU A 161 13.51 6.71 28.88
CA LEU A 161 14.38 6.27 27.78
C LEU A 161 13.77 5.09 27.03
N LEU A 162 13.20 4.11 27.74
CA LEU A 162 12.58 2.93 27.14
C LEU A 162 11.36 3.32 26.28
N ALA A 163 10.53 4.24 26.78
CA ALA A 163 9.42 4.83 26.03
C ALA A 163 9.92 5.61 24.80
N GLN A 164 10.97 6.43 24.96
CA GLN A 164 11.57 7.17 23.85
C GLN A 164 12.05 6.24 22.74
N TYR A 165 12.85 5.23 23.10
CA TYR A 165 13.39 4.27 22.14
C TYR A 165 12.28 3.43 21.50
N GLY A 166 11.24 3.07 22.24
CA GLY A 166 10.08 2.35 21.70
C GLY A 166 9.34 3.16 20.63
N ILE A 167 9.09 4.44 20.88
CA ILE A 167 8.41 5.32 19.91
C ILE A 167 9.31 5.59 18.71
N ILE A 168 10.61 5.82 18.90
CA ILE A 168 11.56 5.98 17.79
C ILE A 168 11.62 4.70 16.96
N ALA A 169 11.68 3.53 17.58
CA ALA A 169 11.68 2.25 16.88
C ALA A 169 10.42 2.07 16.03
N LEU A 170 9.24 2.39 16.57
CA LEU A 170 7.99 2.39 15.80
C LEU A 170 8.02 3.37 14.63
N ALA A 171 8.44 4.60 14.87
CA ALA A 171 8.53 5.63 13.83
C ALA A 171 9.49 5.23 12.71
N VAL A 172 10.64 4.64 13.06
CA VAL A 172 11.61 4.08 12.11
C VAL A 172 10.98 2.95 11.31
N THR A 173 10.30 2.00 11.95
CA THR A 173 9.61 0.90 11.25
C THR A 173 8.59 1.43 10.23
N ILE A 174 7.75 2.39 10.64
CA ILE A 174 6.74 2.99 9.74
C ILE A 174 7.43 3.79 8.61
N ALA A 175 8.50 4.51 8.90
CA ALA A 175 9.26 5.24 7.89
C ALA A 175 9.91 4.29 6.87
N LEU A 176 10.49 3.17 7.33
CA LEU A 176 11.06 2.14 6.46
C LEU A 176 9.98 1.50 5.58
N GLU A 177 8.79 1.23 6.13
CA GLU A 177 7.64 0.73 5.37
C GLU A 177 7.27 1.68 4.23
N GLN A 178 7.27 3.00 4.48
CA GLN A 178 6.96 3.97 3.43
C GLN A 178 7.97 4.01 2.31
N ILE A 179 9.25 3.85 2.60
CA ILE A 179 10.28 3.80 1.56
C ILE A 179 10.08 2.58 0.63
N GLY A 180 9.33 1.56 1.08
CA GLY A 180 8.93 0.45 0.23
C GLY A 180 10.08 -0.47 -0.17
N ILE A 181 11.25 -0.34 0.46
CA ILE A 181 12.40 -1.22 0.24
C ILE A 181 11.99 -2.63 0.65
N GLY A 182 11.71 -3.47 -0.35
CA GLY A 182 11.56 -4.90 -0.17
C GLY A 182 10.28 -5.38 0.50
N VAL A 183 9.31 -4.52 0.85
CA VAL A 183 8.06 -4.97 1.51
C VAL A 183 7.35 -6.02 0.64
N ALA A 184 7.22 -5.77 -0.66
CA ALA A 184 6.62 -6.74 -1.58
C ALA A 184 7.37 -8.08 -1.61
N ILE A 185 8.71 -8.05 -1.65
CA ILE A 185 9.53 -9.26 -1.69
C ILE A 185 9.41 -10.02 -0.36
N ILE A 186 9.50 -9.33 0.77
CA ILE A 186 9.38 -9.90 2.12
C ILE A 186 7.98 -10.46 2.34
N THR A 187 6.91 -9.75 1.97
CA THR A 187 5.52 -10.21 2.09
C THR A 187 5.25 -11.42 1.21
N ILE A 188 5.77 -11.45 -0.03
CA ILE A 188 5.63 -12.63 -0.91
C ILE A 188 6.36 -13.82 -0.30
N LEU A 189 7.60 -13.65 0.18
CA LEU A 189 8.38 -14.73 0.78
C LEU A 189 7.75 -15.24 2.09
N PHE A 190 7.42 -14.33 3.00
CA PHE A 190 6.79 -14.67 4.28
C PHE A 190 5.40 -15.27 4.06
N GLY A 191 4.62 -14.69 3.14
CA GLY A 191 3.31 -15.20 2.75
C GLY A 191 3.39 -16.59 2.15
N ALA A 192 4.38 -16.87 1.28
CA ALA A 192 4.60 -18.19 0.72
C ALA A 192 4.98 -19.23 1.79
N VAL A 193 5.87 -18.87 2.72
CA VAL A 193 6.27 -19.75 3.84
C VAL A 193 5.09 -20.03 4.77
N MET A 194 4.34 -19.00 5.16
CA MET A 194 3.17 -19.14 6.01
C MET A 194 2.04 -19.91 5.33
N LEU A 195 1.85 -19.73 4.02
CA LEU A 195 0.89 -20.49 3.23
C LEU A 195 1.28 -21.97 3.15
N ALA A 196 2.56 -22.27 2.91
CA ALA A 196 3.07 -23.64 2.93
C ALA A 196 2.90 -24.29 4.30
N LEU A 197 3.21 -23.57 5.39
CA LEU A 197 3.02 -24.04 6.77
C LEU A 197 1.54 -24.28 7.07
N SER A 198 0.67 -23.30 6.78
CA SER A 198 -0.77 -23.40 7.01
C SER A 198 -1.38 -24.56 6.23
N LEU A 199 -1.03 -24.72 4.96
CA LEU A 199 -1.49 -25.83 4.13
C LEU A 199 -0.94 -27.16 4.61
N GLY A 200 0.35 -27.24 4.92
CA GLY A 200 0.98 -28.46 5.41
C GLY A 200 0.36 -28.94 6.72
N THR A 201 0.13 -28.00 7.64
CA THR A 201 -0.45 -28.27 8.96
C THR A 201 -1.93 -28.62 8.82
N GLY A 202 -2.68 -27.87 8.01
CA GLY A 202 -4.09 -28.16 7.72
C GLY A 202 -4.29 -29.53 7.05
N LEU A 203 -3.44 -29.88 6.08
CA LEU A 203 -3.48 -31.20 5.42
C LEU A 203 -3.06 -32.31 6.37
N ALA A 204 -2.03 -32.11 7.20
CA ALA A 204 -1.60 -33.11 8.18
C ALA A 204 -2.71 -33.42 9.19
N PHE A 205 -3.39 -32.40 9.72
CA PHE A 205 -4.54 -32.60 10.62
C PHE A 205 -5.78 -33.14 9.89
N GLY A 206 -6.06 -32.68 8.67
CA GLY A 206 -7.20 -33.15 7.89
C GLY A 206 -7.09 -34.62 7.48
N LEU A 207 -5.92 -35.03 6.98
CA LEU A 207 -5.65 -36.43 6.62
C LEU A 207 -5.48 -37.31 7.86
N GLY A 208 -4.82 -36.82 8.91
CA GLY A 208 -4.60 -37.56 10.15
C GLY A 208 -5.86 -37.75 11.00
N GLY A 209 -6.81 -36.81 10.96
CA GLY A 209 -8.08 -36.89 11.70
C GLY A 209 -9.23 -37.56 10.95
N ARG A 210 -9.00 -38.00 9.71
CA ARG A 210 -10.03 -38.54 8.81
C ARG A 210 -10.78 -39.72 9.42
N ASP A 211 -10.06 -40.65 10.03
CA ASP A 211 -10.66 -41.87 10.60
C ASP A 211 -11.48 -41.56 11.86
N THR A 212 -10.99 -40.66 12.70
CA THR A 212 -11.71 -40.20 13.90
C THR A 212 -12.98 -39.44 13.52
N ALA A 213 -12.91 -38.56 12.52
CA ALA A 213 -14.08 -37.85 12.00
C ALA A 213 -15.12 -38.83 11.44
N LYS A 214 -14.68 -39.86 10.71
CA LYS A 214 -15.56 -40.91 10.20
C LYS A 214 -16.27 -41.66 11.33
N GLN A 215 -15.53 -42.09 12.35
CA GLN A 215 -16.11 -42.82 13.50
C GLN A 215 -17.12 -41.96 14.27
N LEU A 216 -16.87 -40.66 14.41
CA LEU A 216 -17.78 -39.73 15.08
C LEU A 216 -19.12 -39.62 14.32
N VAL A 217 -19.05 -39.43 13.00
CA VAL A 217 -20.24 -39.34 12.13
C VAL A 217 -21.00 -40.67 12.09
N ASP A 218 -20.30 -41.79 11.95
CA ASP A 218 -20.90 -43.13 11.95
C ASP A 218 -21.61 -43.43 13.28
N GLY A 219 -21.02 -42.99 14.40
CA GLY A 219 -21.61 -43.13 15.73
C GLY A 219 -22.93 -42.35 15.88
N TRP A 220 -22.97 -41.11 15.40
CA TRP A 220 -24.20 -40.31 15.37
C TRP A 220 -25.27 -40.94 14.48
N TYR A 221 -24.87 -41.42 13.30
CA TYR A 221 -25.79 -42.06 12.36
C TYR A 221 -26.41 -43.34 12.94
N GLN A 222 -25.63 -44.15 13.66
CA GLN A 222 -26.14 -45.35 14.32
C GLN A 222 -27.06 -45.05 15.51
N GLN A 223 -26.83 -43.97 16.25
CA GLN A 223 -27.75 -43.52 17.32
C GLN A 223 -29.12 -43.13 16.75
N LEU A 224 -29.13 -42.45 15.61
CA LEU A 224 -30.37 -42.13 14.91
C LEU A 224 -31.11 -43.38 14.44
N GLN A 225 -30.39 -44.42 13.99
CA GLN A 225 -31.02 -45.69 13.61
C GLN A 225 -31.48 -46.56 14.79
N LYS A 226 -30.83 -46.47 15.95
CA LYS A 226 -31.22 -47.20 17.16
C LYS A 226 -32.44 -46.61 17.86
N THR A 227 -32.84 -45.39 17.50
CA THR A 227 -34.10 -44.81 17.96
C THR A 227 -35.22 -45.52 17.19
N PRO A 228 -36.04 -46.39 17.83
CA PRO A 228 -37.13 -47.06 17.13
C PRO A 228 -38.04 -46.01 16.50
N PRO A 229 -38.63 -46.27 15.32
CA PRO A 229 -39.64 -45.37 14.78
C PRO A 229 -40.66 -45.09 15.88
N PRO A 230 -41.10 -43.82 16.05
CA PRO A 230 -42.03 -43.46 17.11
C PRO A 230 -43.20 -44.45 17.08
N PRO A 231 -43.64 -44.99 18.23
CA PRO A 231 -44.74 -45.94 18.26
C PRO A 231 -45.90 -45.34 17.47
N SER A 232 -46.49 -46.12 16.56
CA SER A 232 -47.64 -45.69 15.77
C SER A 232 -48.61 -44.99 16.70
N VAL A 233 -48.79 -43.68 16.52
CA VAL A 233 -49.66 -42.86 17.35
C VAL A 233 -50.98 -43.62 17.40
N PRO A 234 -51.43 -44.13 18.58
CA PRO A 234 -52.70 -44.83 18.62
C PRO A 234 -53.73 -43.86 18.07
N THR A 235 -54.48 -44.30 17.07
CA THR A 235 -55.56 -43.53 16.43
C THR A 235 -56.69 -43.36 17.42
N HIS A 236 -56.44 -42.65 18.51
CA HIS A 236 -57.49 -42.14 19.36
C HIS A 236 -58.22 -41.09 18.53
N PRO A 237 -59.54 -41.26 18.27
CA PRO A 237 -60.30 -40.23 17.57
C PRO A 237 -60.10 -38.93 18.35
N VAL A 238 -59.46 -37.95 17.72
CA VAL A 238 -59.29 -36.61 18.27
C VAL A 238 -60.69 -36.10 18.53
N ARG A 239 -61.12 -36.12 19.80
CA ARG A 239 -62.43 -35.60 20.18
C ARG A 239 -62.35 -34.09 19.92
N PRO A 240 -63.24 -33.51 19.10
CA PRO A 240 -63.17 -32.09 18.80
C PRO A 240 -63.25 -31.28 20.10
N PRO A 241 -62.51 -30.16 20.20
CA PRO A 241 -62.54 -29.33 21.40
C PRO A 241 -63.98 -28.87 21.67
N PRO A 242 -64.36 -28.71 22.96
CA PRO A 242 -65.72 -28.32 23.32
C PRO A 242 -66.09 -26.99 22.65
N VAL A 243 -67.23 -26.99 21.96
CA VAL A 243 -67.77 -25.83 21.26
C VAL A 243 -68.03 -24.72 22.28
N PRO A 244 -67.50 -23.49 22.10
CA PRO A 244 -67.81 -22.37 22.98
C PRO A 244 -69.32 -22.11 23.02
N PRO A 245 -69.90 -21.72 24.16
CA PRO A 245 -71.33 -21.45 24.25
C PRO A 245 -71.72 -20.33 23.27
N THR A 246 -72.68 -20.64 22.39
CA THR A 246 -73.28 -19.72 21.42
C THR A 246 -73.80 -18.49 22.16
N ARG A 247 -73.23 -17.31 21.89
CA ARG A 247 -73.85 -16.04 22.32
C ARG A 247 -75.22 -15.95 21.68
N THR A 248 -76.27 -16.02 22.48
CA THR A 248 -77.64 -15.66 22.08
C THR A 248 -77.62 -14.20 21.66
N ILE A 249 -77.66 -13.95 20.36
CA ILE A 249 -77.96 -12.62 19.83
C ILE A 249 -79.45 -12.39 20.15
N PRO A 250 -79.83 -11.38 20.96
CA PRO A 250 -81.23 -11.08 21.23
C PRO A 250 -81.94 -10.73 19.93
N ALA A 251 -83.13 -11.30 19.73
CA ALA A 251 -83.95 -11.10 18.55
C ALA A 251 -84.36 -9.61 18.43
N PRO A 252 -84.40 -9.05 17.21
CA PRO A 252 -84.97 -7.72 17.02
C PRO A 252 -86.48 -7.79 17.30
N ASP A 253 -86.92 -6.98 18.26
CA ASP A 253 -88.33 -6.79 18.59
C ASP A 253 -89.02 -6.09 17.40
N GLY A 254 -89.80 -6.86 16.66
CA GLY A 254 -90.51 -6.42 15.45
C GLY A 254 -92.00 -6.45 15.68
N THR A 255 -92.51 -5.50 16.48
CA THR A 255 -93.92 -5.11 16.47
C THR A 255 -94.09 -3.91 15.54
N PRO A 256 -94.77 -4.04 14.39
CA PRO A 256 -95.27 -2.89 13.67
C PRO A 256 -96.42 -2.27 14.47
N GLN A 257 -96.26 -0.99 14.82
CA GLN A 257 -97.37 -0.12 15.17
C GLN A 257 -98.28 0.04 13.94
N GLU A 258 -99.58 0.21 14.23
CA GLU A 258 -100.77 0.33 13.35
C GLU A 258 -100.58 0.73 11.87
#